data_AF-A0A645AR94-F1
#
_entry.id   AF-A0A645AR94-F1
#
_cell.length_a   1.000
_cell.length_b   1.000
_cell.length_c   1.000
_cell.angle_alpha   90.00
_cell.angle_beta   90.00
_cell.angle_gamma   90.00
#
_symmetry.space_group_name_H-M   'P 1'
#
loop_
_entity.id
_entity.type
_entity.pdbx_description
1 polymer ?
#
loop_
_entity_poly.entity_id
_entity_poly.type
_entity_poly.pdbx_seq_one_letter_code
_entity_poly.pdbx_strand_id
1 'polypeptide(L)'
;MTRYPVCDSDKDNIIGVLHLKNLLKESKNTPIDQIDLRKIMNEPLFVPETILTDELMSYLKKSHNQLALLHDEYGGMVGIVTLEDILEEIVGDIEDEYDESYVLIERIGDNVYEADGATPLHRFNDYFGTQLESADVDTIAGYLLTELGEFPEENEQASIEENGLTIKTLEFDNRRLLKVGVSYINENDRPAKERFKEDEAAAEAEEAADEAEETEGRD
;
A
#
# COMPACT_ATOMS: atom_id res chain seq x y z
N MET A 1 0.28 1.47 -16.65
CA MET A 1 0.72 0.63 -17.80
C MET A 1 0.77 1.44 -19.11
N THR A 2 1.84 1.36 -19.90
CA THR A 2 2.01 2.11 -21.18
C THR A 2 2.22 1.24 -22.42
N ARG A 3 2.07 -0.09 -22.26
CA ARG A 3 2.26 -1.11 -23.29
C ARG A 3 1.05 -2.02 -23.33
N TYR A 4 0.56 -2.31 -24.53
CA TYR A 4 -0.69 -3.04 -24.72
C TYR A 4 -0.49 -4.17 -25.73
N PRO A 5 -0.78 -5.43 -25.38
CA PRO A 5 -0.81 -6.52 -26.35
C PRO A 5 -1.81 -6.24 -27.46
N VAL A 6 -1.43 -6.54 -28.70
CA VAL A 6 -2.28 -6.44 -29.89
C VAL A 6 -2.63 -7.86 -30.32
N CYS A 7 -3.93 -8.16 -30.33
CA CYS A 7 -4.44 -9.49 -30.64
C CYS A 7 -5.06 -9.50 -32.05
N ASP A 8 -5.01 -10.64 -32.73
CA ASP A 8 -5.68 -10.82 -34.03
C ASP A 8 -6.80 -11.86 -33.93
N SER A 9 -8.04 -11.38 -34.02
CA SER A 9 -9.30 -12.14 -33.99
C SER A 9 -9.59 -12.93 -32.69
N ASP A 10 -8.56 -13.44 -32.02
CA ASP A 10 -8.59 -14.18 -30.76
C ASP A 10 -7.67 -13.50 -29.74
N LYS A 11 -8.07 -13.48 -28.46
CA LYS A 11 -7.29 -12.90 -27.36
C LYS A 11 -6.01 -13.69 -27.08
N ASP A 12 -5.99 -14.97 -27.41
CA ASP A 12 -4.82 -15.81 -27.22
C ASP A 12 -3.79 -15.63 -28.35
N ASN A 13 -4.23 -15.06 -29.48
CA ASN A 13 -3.38 -14.80 -30.64
C ASN A 13 -2.78 -13.38 -30.61
N ILE A 14 -1.76 -13.20 -29.79
CA ILE A 14 -1.03 -11.94 -29.68
C ILE A 14 -0.04 -11.79 -30.85
N ILE A 15 -0.25 -10.77 -31.69
CA ILE A 15 0.57 -10.48 -32.86
C ILE A 15 1.63 -9.39 -32.62
N GLY A 16 1.58 -8.71 -31.46
CA GLY A 16 2.59 -7.72 -31.08
C GLY A 16 2.25 -6.93 -29.83
N VAL A 17 3.12 -5.97 -29.49
CA VAL A 17 2.92 -5.07 -28.35
C VAL A 17 2.97 -3.62 -28.83
N LEU A 18 1.87 -2.90 -28.61
CA LEU A 18 1.77 -1.47 -28.89
C LEU A 18 2.36 -0.67 -27.74
N HIS A 19 3.39 0.13 -28.04
CA HIS A 19 3.87 1.16 -27.12
C HIS A 19 3.07 2.44 -27.34
N LEU A 20 2.50 3.02 -26.28
CA LEU A 20 1.69 4.24 -26.39
C LEU A 20 2.47 5.40 -27.05
N LYS A 21 3.79 5.48 -26.82
CA LYS A 21 4.66 6.47 -27.48
C LYS A 21 4.68 6.35 -29.01
N ASN A 22 4.56 5.14 -29.56
CA ASN A 22 4.53 4.91 -31.00
C ASN A 22 3.21 5.43 -31.59
N LEU A 23 2.09 5.16 -30.89
CA LEU A 23 0.78 5.67 -31.25
C LEU A 23 0.74 7.21 -31.24
N LEU A 24 1.25 7.83 -30.16
CA LEU A 24 1.33 9.30 -30.03
C LEU A 24 2.26 9.95 -31.04
N LYS A 25 3.28 9.24 -31.51
CA LYS A 25 4.17 9.74 -32.56
C LYS A 25 3.48 9.72 -33.92
N GLU A 26 2.76 8.65 -34.23
CA GLU A 26 2.07 8.49 -35.51
C GLU A 26 0.83 9.38 -35.62
N SER A 27 0.16 9.64 -34.49
CA SER A 27 -1.02 10.50 -34.43
C SER A 27 -0.77 11.97 -34.81
N LYS A 28 0.50 12.39 -34.87
CA LYS A 28 0.90 13.71 -35.37
C LYS A 28 0.72 13.85 -36.88
N ASN A 29 0.76 12.75 -37.62
CA ASN A 29 0.69 12.73 -39.08
C ASN A 29 -0.62 12.12 -39.58
N THR A 30 -1.20 11.20 -38.81
CA THR A 30 -2.36 10.40 -39.21
C THR A 30 -3.44 10.48 -38.13
N PRO A 31 -4.72 10.74 -38.47
CA PRO A 31 -5.82 10.65 -37.51
C PRO A 31 -5.84 9.28 -36.80
N ILE A 32 -6.09 9.26 -35.49
CA ILE A 32 -5.94 8.05 -34.65
C ILE A 32 -6.76 6.87 -35.19
N ASP A 33 -7.98 7.13 -35.67
CA ASP A 33 -8.92 6.15 -36.23
C ASP A 33 -8.45 5.54 -37.57
N GLN A 34 -7.41 6.10 -38.18
CA GLN A 34 -6.83 5.65 -39.45
C GLN A 34 -5.45 5.02 -39.28
N ILE A 35 -4.92 4.96 -38.05
CA ILE A 35 -3.62 4.38 -37.76
C ILE A 35 -3.71 2.86 -37.84
N ASP A 36 -2.90 2.26 -38.70
CA ASP A 36 -2.70 0.81 -38.76
C ASP A 36 -1.76 0.36 -37.64
N LEU A 37 -2.33 -0.24 -36.58
CA LEU A 37 -1.58 -0.70 -35.41
C LEU A 37 -0.48 -1.72 -35.76
N ARG A 38 -0.67 -2.53 -36.81
CA ARG A 38 0.30 -3.55 -37.23
C ARG A 38 1.62 -2.94 -37.70
N LYS A 39 1.62 -1.68 -38.11
CA LYS A 39 2.83 -0.96 -38.57
C LYS A 39 3.62 -0.30 -37.44
N ILE A 40 2.99 -0.12 -36.27
CA ILE A 40 3.56 0.63 -35.16
C ILE A 40 3.75 -0.19 -33.89
N MET A 41 3.28 -1.44 -33.88
CA MET A 41 3.55 -2.41 -32.83
C MET A 41 5.00 -2.91 -32.89
N ASN A 42 5.50 -3.38 -31.75
CA ASN A 42 6.81 -3.98 -31.62
C ASN A 42 6.68 -5.49 -31.48
N GLU A 43 7.76 -6.21 -31.75
CA GLU A 43 7.80 -7.66 -31.57
C GLU A 43 7.53 -8.02 -30.10
N PRO A 44 6.64 -9.00 -29.85
CA PRO A 44 6.35 -9.48 -28.51
C PRO A 44 7.52 -10.33 -27.97
N LEU A 45 7.80 -10.22 -26.68
CA LEU A 45 8.66 -11.16 -25.96
C LEU A 45 7.80 -12.27 -25.37
N PHE A 46 7.89 -13.46 -25.95
CA PHE A 46 7.23 -14.66 -25.44
C PHE A 46 8.17 -15.48 -24.57
N VAL A 47 7.66 -15.97 -23.44
CA VAL A 47 8.37 -16.87 -22.51
C VAL A 47 7.39 -17.91 -21.97
N PRO A 48 7.86 -19.13 -21.62
CA PRO A 48 6.99 -20.15 -21.04
C PRO A 48 6.53 -19.75 -19.63
N GLU A 49 5.32 -20.17 -19.22
CA GLU A 49 4.81 -19.92 -17.87
C GLU A 49 5.69 -20.54 -16.76
N THR A 50 6.48 -21.57 -17.09
CA THR A 50 7.37 -22.27 -16.17
C THR A 50 8.73 -21.59 -15.98
N ILE A 51 8.95 -20.40 -16.57
CA ILE A 51 10.23 -19.69 -16.46
C ILE A 51 10.49 -19.24 -15.01
N LEU A 52 11.74 -19.32 -14.56
CA LEU A 52 12.13 -18.82 -13.24
C LEU A 52 12.18 -17.28 -13.23
N THR A 53 11.78 -16.68 -12.11
CA THR A 53 11.66 -15.22 -11.96
C THR A 53 12.98 -14.48 -12.22
N ASP A 54 14.11 -15.00 -11.73
CA ASP A 54 15.46 -14.42 -11.92
C ASP A 54 15.93 -14.49 -13.39
N GLU A 55 15.59 -15.58 -14.07
CA GLU A 55 15.82 -15.77 -15.49
C GLU A 55 14.94 -14.81 -16.33
N LEU A 56 13.65 -14.70 -16.03
CA LEU A 56 12.72 -13.77 -16.68
C LEU A 56 13.18 -12.31 -16.52
N MET A 57 13.61 -11.93 -15.32
CA MET A 57 14.18 -10.61 -15.03
C MET A 57 15.41 -10.34 -15.92
N SER A 58 16.27 -11.34 -16.06
CA SER A 58 17.47 -11.26 -16.91
C SER A 58 17.11 -11.09 -18.39
N TYR A 59 16.08 -11.79 -18.87
CA TYR A 59 15.56 -11.63 -20.23
C TYR A 59 15.03 -10.23 -20.48
N LEU A 60 14.14 -9.73 -19.62
CA LEU A 60 13.56 -8.39 -19.72
C LEU A 60 14.63 -7.29 -19.73
N LYS A 61 15.62 -7.40 -18.82
CA LYS A 61 16.77 -6.48 -18.76
C LYS A 61 17.61 -6.48 -20.04
N LYS A 62 17.97 -7.67 -20.55
CA LYS A 62 18.82 -7.81 -21.74
C LYS A 62 18.13 -7.38 -23.02
N SER A 63 16.84 -7.67 -23.17
CA SER A 63 16.07 -7.29 -24.35
C SER A 63 15.57 -5.85 -24.30
N HIS A 64 15.82 -5.12 -23.20
CA HIS A 64 15.25 -3.81 -22.90
C HIS A 64 13.71 -3.79 -23.01
N ASN A 65 13.06 -4.93 -22.76
CA ASN A 65 11.61 -5.03 -22.69
C ASN A 65 11.15 -4.87 -21.24
N GLN A 66 9.97 -4.28 -21.06
CA GLN A 66 9.32 -4.14 -19.75
C GLN A 66 8.09 -5.03 -19.60
N LEU A 67 7.75 -5.82 -20.63
CA LEU A 67 6.59 -6.71 -20.64
C LEU A 67 6.97 -8.00 -21.37
N ALA A 68 6.63 -9.13 -20.76
CA ALA A 68 6.68 -10.46 -21.35
C ALA A 68 5.27 -11.06 -21.39
N LEU A 69 5.02 -11.88 -22.41
CA LEU A 69 3.79 -12.63 -22.61
C LEU A 69 4.07 -14.09 -22.27
N LEU A 70 3.32 -14.64 -21.32
CA LEU A 70 3.43 -16.02 -20.87
C LEU A 70 2.58 -16.94 -21.73
N HIS A 71 3.14 -18.08 -22.12
CA HIS A 71 2.41 -19.13 -22.82
C HIS A 71 2.57 -20.49 -22.15
N ASP A 72 1.57 -21.35 -22.32
CA ASP A 72 1.60 -22.74 -21.90
C ASP A 72 2.34 -23.62 -22.94
N GLU A 73 2.40 -24.93 -22.71
CA GLU A 73 3.05 -25.88 -23.61
C GLU A 73 2.28 -26.13 -24.91
N TYR A 74 1.01 -25.74 -24.96
CA TYR A 74 0.14 -25.87 -26.13
C TYR A 74 0.15 -24.59 -26.98
N GLY A 75 0.86 -23.55 -26.54
CA GLY A 75 0.96 -22.26 -27.21
C GLY A 75 -0.21 -21.32 -26.92
N GLY A 76 -1.02 -21.62 -25.91
CA GLY A 76 -2.07 -20.75 -25.39
C GLY A 76 -1.47 -19.64 -24.52
N MET A 77 -2.10 -18.47 -24.54
CA MET A 77 -1.68 -17.35 -23.68
C MET A 77 -2.17 -17.60 -22.25
N VAL A 78 -1.25 -17.52 -21.30
CA VAL A 78 -1.53 -17.69 -19.87
C VAL A 78 -1.74 -16.34 -19.21
N GLY A 79 -0.87 -15.38 -19.55
CA GLY A 79 -0.90 -14.06 -18.95
C GLY A 79 0.24 -13.17 -19.40
N ILE A 80 0.45 -12.09 -18.66
CA ILE A 80 1.51 -11.12 -18.88
C ILE A 80 2.25 -10.86 -17.58
N VAL A 81 3.54 -10.56 -17.69
CA VAL A 81 4.37 -10.15 -16.55
C VAL A 81 5.19 -8.94 -16.96
N THR A 82 5.28 -7.97 -16.07
CA THR A 82 6.08 -6.76 -16.26
C THR A 82 7.35 -6.80 -15.42
N LEU A 83 8.32 -5.95 -15.77
CA LEU A 83 9.54 -5.84 -14.97
C LEU A 83 9.22 -5.29 -13.58
N GLU A 84 8.21 -4.43 -13.50
CA GLU A 84 7.67 -3.83 -12.29
C GLU A 84 7.15 -4.90 -11.33
N ASP A 85 6.33 -5.86 -11.81
CA ASP A 85 5.82 -6.96 -10.98
C ASP A 85 6.97 -7.79 -10.37
N ILE A 86 8.02 -8.07 -11.15
CA ILE A 86 9.19 -8.82 -10.67
C ILE A 86 9.99 -8.02 -9.63
N LEU A 87 10.06 -6.70 -9.79
CA LEU A 87 10.74 -5.84 -8.82
C LEU A 87 9.94 -5.74 -7.53
N GLU A 88 8.62 -5.65 -7.60
CA GLU A 88 7.72 -5.65 -6.45
C GLU A 88 7.87 -6.92 -5.60
N GLU A 89 7.97 -8.11 -6.23
CA GLU A 89 8.22 -9.36 -5.48
C GLU A 89 9.58 -9.39 -4.75
N ILE A 90 10.57 -8.62 -5.21
CA ILE A 90 11.91 -8.58 -4.60
C ILE A 90 12.01 -7.48 -3.55
N VAL A 91 11.44 -6.32 -3.83
CA VAL A 91 11.60 -5.11 -3.01
C VAL A 91 10.43 -4.91 -2.06
N GLY A 92 9.28 -5.53 -2.31
CA GLY A 92 7.99 -5.20 -1.71
C GLY A 92 7.40 -3.92 -2.31
N ASP A 93 6.31 -3.43 -1.71
CA ASP A 93 5.85 -2.06 -1.95
C ASP A 93 6.99 -1.11 -1.57
N ILE A 94 7.58 -0.44 -2.56
CA ILE A 94 8.60 0.59 -2.31
C ILE A 94 7.87 1.80 -1.75
N GLU A 95 7.67 1.81 -0.44
CA GLU A 95 7.12 2.95 0.29
C GLU A 95 8.17 4.08 0.28
N ASP A 96 7.83 5.21 -0.33
CA ASP A 96 8.61 6.43 -0.18
C ASP A 96 8.59 6.87 1.30
N GLU A 97 9.65 7.53 1.78
CA GLU A 97 9.67 8.14 3.13
C GLU A 97 8.58 9.22 3.31
N TYR A 98 7.86 9.55 2.22
CA TYR A 98 6.86 10.62 2.13
C TYR A 98 5.48 10.15 1.62
N ASP A 99 5.20 8.85 1.51
CA ASP A 99 3.88 8.41 1.01
C ASP A 99 2.76 8.64 2.05
N GLU A 100 2.10 9.80 1.95
CA GLU A 100 0.91 10.21 2.73
C GLU A 100 -0.38 9.44 2.36
N SER A 101 -0.31 8.39 1.54
CA SER A 101 -1.51 7.79 0.93
C SER A 101 -2.17 6.64 1.70
N TYR A 102 -1.60 6.20 2.82
CA TYR A 102 -2.26 5.29 3.76
C TYR A 102 -1.95 5.71 5.20
N VAL A 103 -2.87 6.44 5.84
CA VAL A 103 -2.79 6.66 7.29
C VAL A 103 -3.12 5.34 7.97
N LEU A 104 -2.08 4.55 8.26
CA LEU A 104 -2.21 3.26 8.94
C LEU A 104 -2.48 3.41 10.43
N ILE A 105 -2.20 4.58 11.02
CA ILE A 105 -2.40 4.87 12.43
C ILE A 105 -3.13 6.21 12.54
N GLU A 106 -4.35 6.17 13.07
CA GLU A 106 -5.19 7.34 13.30
C GLU A 106 -5.36 7.61 14.79
N ARG A 107 -5.33 8.89 15.17
CA ARG A 107 -5.65 9.30 16.53
C ARG A 107 -7.16 9.52 16.65
N ILE A 108 -7.81 8.76 17.53
CA ILE A 108 -9.27 8.79 17.73
C ILE A 108 -9.67 9.38 19.10
N GLY A 109 -8.71 9.79 19.93
CA GLY A 109 -8.96 10.47 21.19
C GLY A 109 -7.70 11.01 21.88
N ASP A 110 -7.86 11.49 23.12
CA ASP A 110 -6.82 12.17 23.90
C ASP A 110 -5.59 11.30 24.19
N ASN A 111 -5.72 9.99 24.21
CA ASN A 111 -4.59 9.06 24.35
C ASN A 111 -4.94 7.72 23.67
N VAL A 112 -5.77 7.78 22.64
CA VAL A 112 -6.30 6.59 21.99
C VAL A 112 -6.05 6.71 20.50
N TYR A 113 -5.36 5.71 19.98
CA TYR A 113 -5.03 5.56 18.58
C TYR A 113 -5.62 4.25 18.07
N GLU A 114 -6.00 4.25 16.81
CA GLU A 114 -6.39 3.08 16.05
C GLU A 114 -5.33 2.83 14.99
N ALA A 115 -4.73 1.64 15.01
CA ALA A 115 -3.82 1.18 13.97
C ALA A 115 -4.54 0.13 13.10
N ASP A 116 -4.32 0.17 11.80
CA ASP A 116 -4.67 -0.93 10.91
C ASP A 116 -3.90 -2.18 11.32
N GLY A 117 -4.57 -3.33 11.37
CA GLY A 117 -3.95 -4.60 11.74
C GLY A 117 -2.81 -4.99 10.80
N ALA A 118 -2.86 -4.55 9.55
CA ALA A 118 -1.80 -4.75 8.56
C ALA A 118 -0.58 -3.82 8.76
N THR A 119 -0.62 -2.87 9.70
CA THR A 119 0.50 -1.94 9.95
C THR A 119 1.79 -2.73 10.24
N PRO A 120 2.86 -2.53 9.45
CA PRO A 120 4.14 -3.16 9.70
C PRO A 120 4.75 -2.76 11.05
N LEU A 121 5.43 -3.68 11.73
CA LEU A 121 6.01 -3.43 13.05
C LEU A 121 7.03 -2.28 13.04
N HIS A 122 7.84 -2.15 11.99
CA HIS A 122 8.79 -1.05 11.89
C HIS A 122 8.09 0.32 11.82
N ARG A 123 6.98 0.45 11.07
CA ARG A 123 6.17 1.68 11.02
C ARG A 123 5.51 1.98 12.36
N PHE A 124 4.98 0.94 13.02
CA PHE A 124 4.43 1.06 14.36
C PHE A 124 5.48 1.55 15.37
N ASN A 125 6.67 0.98 15.31
CA ASN A 125 7.82 1.36 16.12
C ASN A 125 8.23 2.82 15.87
N ASP A 126 8.31 3.24 14.60
CA ASP A 126 8.64 4.62 14.23
C ASP A 126 7.60 5.62 14.75
N TYR A 127 6.32 5.29 14.68
CA TYR A 127 5.23 6.18 15.12
C TYR A 127 5.15 6.31 16.64
N PHE A 128 5.19 5.18 17.36
CA PHE A 128 5.04 5.17 18.83
C PHE A 128 6.37 5.21 19.60
N GLY A 129 7.52 5.21 18.92
CA GLY A 129 8.84 5.18 19.55
C GLY A 129 9.14 3.86 20.27
N THR A 130 8.63 2.74 19.75
CA THR A 130 8.78 1.40 20.36
C THR A 130 9.82 0.54 19.65
N GLN A 131 10.11 -0.65 20.19
CA GLN A 131 11.06 -1.62 19.64
C GLN A 131 10.43 -3.02 19.62
N LEU A 132 9.21 -3.13 19.10
CA LEU A 132 8.54 -4.42 18.91
C LEU A 132 9.23 -5.21 17.80
N GLU A 133 9.58 -6.45 18.06
CA GLU A 133 10.25 -7.34 17.11
C GLU A 133 9.65 -8.75 17.19
N SER A 134 9.50 -9.40 16.05
CA SER A 134 9.12 -10.81 15.99
C SER A 134 9.79 -11.49 14.80
N ALA A 135 10.09 -12.78 14.93
CA ALA A 135 10.70 -13.59 13.88
C ALA A 135 9.67 -14.21 12.92
N ASP A 136 8.42 -14.33 13.37
CA ASP A 136 7.37 -15.09 12.68
C ASP A 136 6.29 -14.19 12.05
N VAL A 137 6.22 -12.92 12.46
CA VAL A 137 5.19 -11.96 12.04
C VAL A 137 5.75 -10.56 11.87
N ASP A 138 5.29 -9.86 10.83
CA ASP A 138 5.78 -8.52 10.48
C ASP A 138 4.76 -7.39 10.73
N THR A 139 3.54 -7.72 11.18
CA THR A 139 2.43 -6.76 11.37
C THR A 139 1.99 -6.66 12.82
N ILE A 140 1.41 -5.51 13.20
CA ILE A 140 0.95 -5.27 14.58
C ILE A 140 -0.16 -6.24 15.00
N ALA A 141 -1.08 -6.62 14.10
CA ALA A 141 -2.11 -7.61 14.42
C ALA A 141 -1.50 -8.99 14.65
N GLY A 142 -0.56 -9.40 13.79
CA GLY A 142 0.16 -10.66 13.95
C GLY A 142 0.94 -10.71 15.25
N TYR A 143 1.64 -9.63 15.58
CA TYR A 143 2.39 -9.49 16.82
C TYR A 143 1.49 -9.61 18.05
N LEU A 144 0.41 -8.82 18.11
CA LEU A 144 -0.52 -8.86 19.24
C LEU A 144 -1.11 -10.26 19.44
N LEU A 145 -1.57 -10.92 18.37
CA LEU A 145 -2.13 -12.27 18.47
C LEU A 145 -1.08 -13.33 18.88
N THR A 146 0.18 -13.13 18.49
CA THR A 146 1.29 -14.01 18.89
C THR A 146 1.59 -13.87 20.38
N GLU A 147 1.67 -12.63 20.87
CA GLU A 147 1.93 -12.34 22.29
C GLU A 147 0.77 -12.77 23.21
N LEU A 148 -0.47 -12.67 22.72
CA LEU A 148 -1.64 -13.19 23.44
C LEU A 148 -1.65 -14.72 23.56
N GLY A 149 -0.98 -15.43 22.65
CA GLY A 149 -0.83 -16.90 22.64
C GLY A 149 -2.10 -17.69 22.30
N GLU A 150 -3.28 -17.09 22.43
CA GLU A 150 -4.58 -17.65 22.07
C GLU A 150 -5.43 -16.61 21.34
N PHE A 151 -6.30 -17.08 20.43
CA PHE A 151 -7.28 -16.19 19.78
C PHE A 151 -8.36 -15.80 20.80
N PRO A 152 -8.65 -14.49 20.99
CA PRO A 152 -9.72 -14.05 21.88
C PRO A 152 -11.06 -14.64 21.46
N GLU A 153 -11.95 -14.89 22.42
CA GLU A 153 -13.33 -15.28 22.10
C GLU A 153 -14.08 -14.13 21.40
N GLU A 154 -15.16 -14.47 20.69
CA GLU A 154 -15.96 -13.50 19.95
C GLU A 154 -16.51 -12.42 20.91
N ASN A 155 -16.10 -11.17 20.73
CA ASN A 155 -16.36 -9.99 21.58
C ASN A 155 -15.51 -9.83 22.85
N GLU A 156 -14.46 -10.63 23.03
CA GLU A 156 -13.47 -10.40 24.09
C GLU A 156 -12.42 -9.39 23.62
N GLN A 157 -12.21 -8.32 24.41
CA GLN A 157 -11.07 -7.42 24.20
C GLN A 157 -9.88 -7.96 24.99
N ALA A 158 -8.84 -8.35 24.25
CA ALA A 158 -7.57 -8.76 24.83
C ALA A 158 -6.53 -7.66 24.62
N SER A 159 -5.59 -7.54 25.55
CA SER A 159 -4.55 -6.51 25.51
C SER A 159 -3.24 -6.99 26.10
N ILE A 160 -2.15 -6.41 25.63
CA ILE A 160 -0.81 -6.52 26.20
C ILE A 160 -0.31 -5.14 26.62
N GLU A 161 0.63 -5.11 27.57
CA GLU A 161 1.39 -3.92 27.92
C GLU A 161 2.85 -4.14 27.53
N GLU A 162 3.35 -3.34 26.58
CA GLU A 162 4.70 -3.50 26.05
C GLU A 162 5.28 -2.13 25.68
N ASN A 163 6.55 -1.89 25.99
CA ASN A 163 7.25 -0.64 25.65
C ASN A 163 6.51 0.66 26.06
N GLY A 164 5.79 0.64 27.18
CA GLY A 164 5.04 1.79 27.69
C GLY A 164 3.69 2.03 27.01
N LEU A 165 3.22 1.09 26.18
CA LEU A 165 1.92 1.12 25.52
C LEU A 165 1.01 0.03 26.05
N THR A 166 -0.29 0.29 26.06
CA THR A 166 -1.32 -0.73 26.06
C THR A 166 -1.78 -0.94 24.63
N ILE A 167 -1.66 -2.17 24.13
CA ILE A 167 -2.04 -2.56 22.76
C ILE A 167 -3.17 -3.58 22.88
N LYS A 168 -4.33 -3.29 22.28
CA LYS A 168 -5.55 -4.10 22.44
C LYS A 168 -6.25 -4.41 21.13
N THR A 169 -7.00 -5.50 21.10
CA THR A 169 -7.85 -5.85 19.96
C THR A 169 -9.05 -4.89 19.86
N LEU A 170 -9.34 -4.37 18.67
CA LEU A 170 -10.52 -3.52 18.43
C LEU A 170 -11.56 -4.17 17.53
N GLU A 171 -11.18 -4.57 16.32
CA GLU A 171 -12.12 -5.06 15.31
C GLU A 171 -11.60 -6.34 14.67
N PHE A 172 -12.48 -7.34 14.57
CA PHE A 172 -12.21 -8.60 13.88
C PHE A 172 -13.13 -8.77 12.67
N ASP A 173 -12.59 -9.35 11.60
CA ASP A 173 -13.35 -10.00 10.53
C ASP A 173 -13.02 -11.50 10.57
N ASN A 174 -13.98 -12.29 11.04
CA ASN A 174 -13.83 -13.72 11.30
C ASN A 174 -12.63 -14.03 12.23
N ARG A 175 -11.53 -14.55 11.66
CA ARG A 175 -10.30 -14.87 12.41
C ARG A 175 -9.16 -13.90 12.13
N ARG A 176 -9.43 -12.78 11.47
CA ARG A 176 -8.45 -11.73 11.17
C ARG A 176 -8.74 -10.51 12.04
N LEU A 177 -7.74 -10.09 12.81
CA LEU A 177 -7.78 -8.82 13.53
C LEU A 177 -7.52 -7.68 12.53
N LEU A 178 -8.52 -6.84 12.31
CA LEU A 178 -8.48 -5.73 11.36
C LEU A 178 -7.96 -4.44 11.97
N LYS A 179 -8.30 -4.15 13.24
CA LYS A 179 -7.90 -2.92 13.92
C LYS A 179 -7.34 -3.20 15.31
N VAL A 180 -6.32 -2.44 15.68
CA VAL A 180 -5.64 -2.52 16.98
C VAL A 180 -5.73 -1.17 17.67
N GLY A 181 -6.12 -1.17 18.94
CA GLY A 181 -6.21 0.03 19.76
C GLY A 181 -4.92 0.22 20.53
N VAL A 182 -4.42 1.45 20.58
CA VAL A 182 -3.16 1.78 21.23
C VAL A 182 -3.33 2.98 22.15
N SER A 183 -2.76 2.91 23.34
CA SER A 183 -2.70 4.03 24.28
C SER A 183 -1.38 4.03 25.05
N TYR A 184 -0.82 5.20 25.33
CA TYR A 184 0.35 5.30 26.21
C TYR A 184 -0.07 5.01 27.65
N ILE A 185 0.68 4.17 28.37
CA ILE A 185 0.45 3.90 29.80
C ILE A 185 0.69 5.17 30.62
N ASN A 186 1.62 6.01 30.19
CA ASN A 186 1.91 7.31 30.77
C ASN A 186 1.79 8.40 29.69
N GLU A 187 0.88 9.35 29.89
CA GLU A 187 0.64 10.46 28.95
C GLU A 187 1.90 11.31 28.68
N ASN A 188 2.86 11.29 29.62
CA ASN A 188 4.14 11.99 29.47
C ASN A 188 5.08 11.38 28.41
N ASP A 189 4.84 10.16 27.96
CA ASP A 189 5.66 9.49 26.95
C ASP A 189 5.17 9.73 25.51
N ARG A 190 4.08 10.49 25.36
CA ARG A 190 3.53 10.91 24.07
C ARG A 190 4.52 11.78 23.27
N PRO A 191 4.67 11.55 21.93
CA PRO A 191 5.57 12.34 21.10
C PRO A 191 5.20 13.83 21.09
N ALA A 192 6.20 14.68 21.32
CA ALA A 192 6.02 16.13 21.50
C ALA A 192 5.35 16.82 20.30
N LYS A 193 5.55 16.31 19.07
CA LYS A 193 4.91 16.85 17.85
C LYS A 193 3.38 16.82 17.88
N GLU A 194 2.77 15.91 18.66
CA GLU A 194 1.31 15.83 18.78
C GLU A 194 0.75 16.68 19.93
N ARG A 195 1.57 17.07 20.91
CA ARG A 195 1.16 18.01 21.98
C ARG A 195 0.96 19.42 21.46
N PHE A 196 1.76 19.85 20.47
CA PHE A 196 1.66 21.19 19.89
C PHE A 196 0.37 21.41 19.07
N LYS A 197 -0.21 20.35 18.47
CA LYS A 197 -1.50 20.47 17.76
C LYS A 197 -2.68 20.66 18.70
N GLU A 198 -2.61 20.12 19.93
CA GLU A 198 -3.64 20.34 20.96
C GLU A 198 -3.56 21.76 21.52
N ASP A 199 -2.35 22.27 21.76
CA ASP A 199 -2.15 23.64 22.25
C ASP A 199 -2.60 24.69 21.20
N GLU A 200 -2.37 24.45 19.90
CA GLU A 200 -2.87 25.31 18.81
C GLU A 200 -4.40 25.23 18.66
N ALA A 201 -4.98 24.02 18.64
CA ALA A 201 -6.43 23.86 18.47
C ALA A 201 -7.23 24.36 19.69
N ALA A 202 -6.69 24.23 20.90
CA ALA A 202 -7.29 24.79 22.11
C ALA A 202 -7.22 26.32 22.12
N ALA A 203 -6.10 26.91 21.67
CA ALA A 203 -5.95 28.37 21.55
C ALA A 203 -6.90 28.95 20.50
N GLU A 204 -7.05 28.31 19.34
CA GLU A 204 -8.01 28.74 18.31
C GLU A 204 -9.48 28.62 18.77
N ALA A 205 -9.81 27.59 19.55
CA ALA A 205 -11.15 27.43 20.12
C ALA A 205 -11.47 28.44 21.22
N GLU A 206 -10.47 28.84 22.03
CA GLU A 206 -10.60 29.87 23.06
C GLU A 206 -10.74 31.27 22.43
N GLU A 207 -9.97 31.57 21.38
CA GLU A 207 -10.08 32.84 20.62
C GLU A 207 -11.44 32.96 19.89
N ALA A 208 -11.95 31.85 19.33
CA ALA A 208 -13.28 31.82 18.71
C ALA A 208 -14.43 31.95 19.73
N ALA A 209 -14.24 31.51 20.97
CA ALA A 209 -15.22 31.66 22.04
C ALA A 209 -15.28 33.11 22.56
N ASP A 210 -14.12 33.77 22.71
CA ASP A 210 -14.04 35.19 23.10
C ASP A 210 -14.66 36.12 22.03
N GLU A 211 -14.47 35.84 20.73
CA GLU A 211 -15.11 36.61 19.65
C GLU A 211 -16.65 36.43 19.59
N ALA A 212 -17.15 35.26 20.01
CA ALA A 212 -18.59 34.99 20.08
C ALA A 212 -19.25 35.74 21.25
N GLU A 213 -18.57 35.91 22.38
CA GLU A 213 -19.09 36.70 23.51
C GLU A 213 -19.07 38.22 23.24
N GLU A 214 -18.10 38.74 22.48
CA GLU A 214 -18.08 40.17 22.11
C GLU A 214 -19.17 40.58 21.10
N THR A 215 -19.68 39.64 20.31
CA THR A 215 -20.74 39.91 19.31
C THR A 215 -22.16 39.88 19.88
N GLU A 216 -22.41 39.19 20.99
CA GLU A 216 -23.71 39.20 21.68
C GLU A 216 -23.92 40.40 22.63
N GLY A 217 -22.86 41.15 22.96
CA GLY A 217 -22.92 42.30 23.89
C GLY A 217 -23.36 43.64 23.26
N ARG A 218 -23.80 43.66 22.00
CA ARG A 218 -24.01 44.90 21.21
C ARG A 218 -25.38 44.95 20.53
N ASP A 219 -26.44 44.66 21.29
CA ASP A 219 -27.84 45.03 20.98
C ASP A 219 -28.45 45.89 22.09
#